data_AF-A0A7S7FMA6-F1
#
_entry.id   AF-A0A7S7FMA6-F1
#
_cell.length_a   1.000
_cell.length_b   1.000
_cell.length_c   1.000
_cell.angle_alpha   90.00
_cell.angle_beta   90.00
_cell.angle_gamma   90.00
#
_symmetry.space_group_name_H-M   'P 1'
#
loop_
_entity.id
_entity.type
_entity.pdbx_description
1 polymer ?
#
loop_
_entity_poly.entity_id
_entity_poly.type
_entity_poly.pdbx_seq_one_letter_code
_entity_poly.pdbx_strand_id
1 'polypeptide(L)'
;MSIQKQLNAFKGKRVLLLAPKFFHYIGEILDAMKDAGIDCDFLDERPLPGFTGKAIARYVPVVNERKVRENIRQRLSENHYDYLLVIKGESLSTKLLSDFKQANPGAKTVLFLWDSVANSKHAKAFFPDFDSVYTFDANDAAKYKIEFLPLFVGSQFDPRLTATDQQPNIDLAFIGTVHSNRSELLNVIEELAHEEALSFYDFRYVQSKLIYAVRYMQDSAFRKSPEGTIHFDKIAASEMLKVLRQTRIIVDVTHPKQTGLTGRVIEGLSMGRKVLTTNSKVLDYSFINQENVQIFDEHLAHLDKDFITSPYVGNPLTVYHNFSVYNWLGTVLSGSPYAPVSD
;
A
#
# COMPACT_ATOMS: atom_id res chain seq x y z
N MET A 1 -1.49 21.53 13.26
CA MET A 1 -2.77 21.01 13.81
C MET A 1 -2.64 19.50 13.97
N SER A 2 -3.29 18.86 14.95
CA SER A 2 -3.29 17.38 15.02
C SER A 2 -3.99 16.83 13.78
N ILE A 3 -3.36 15.88 13.10
CA ILE A 3 -3.82 15.36 11.81
C ILE A 3 -5.20 14.70 11.92
N GLN A 4 -5.53 14.18 13.10
CA GLN A 4 -6.85 13.67 13.46
C GLN A 4 -7.97 14.69 13.26
N LYS A 5 -7.67 16.00 13.38
CA LYS A 5 -8.70 17.05 13.20
C LYS A 5 -9.29 17.06 11.79
N GLN A 6 -8.58 16.52 10.80
CA GLN A 6 -9.09 16.36 9.43
C GLN A 6 -10.34 15.47 9.39
N LEU A 7 -10.48 14.54 10.34
CA LEU A 7 -11.61 13.62 10.39
C LEU A 7 -12.77 14.10 11.27
N ASN A 8 -12.65 15.26 11.95
CA ASN A 8 -13.67 15.76 12.86
C ASN A 8 -15.06 15.93 12.19
N ALA A 9 -15.10 16.27 10.91
CA ALA A 9 -16.35 16.42 10.15
C ALA A 9 -17.11 15.10 9.97
N PHE A 10 -16.44 13.96 10.18
CA PHE A 10 -17.02 12.62 10.07
C PHE A 10 -17.31 11.98 11.43
N LYS A 11 -17.05 12.67 12.54
CA LYS A 11 -17.33 12.14 13.88
C LYS A 11 -18.81 11.77 14.02
N GLY A 12 -19.07 10.57 14.53
CA GLY A 12 -20.42 10.01 14.69
C GLY A 12 -21.04 9.47 13.39
N LYS A 13 -20.32 9.53 12.26
CA LYS A 13 -20.72 8.87 11.02
C LYS A 13 -20.45 7.38 11.08
N ARG A 14 -21.24 6.61 10.34
CA ARG A 14 -21.07 5.18 10.22
C ARG A 14 -20.64 4.76 8.81
N VAL A 15 -19.57 3.97 8.74
CA VAL A 15 -18.97 3.47 7.50
C VAL A 15 -19.12 1.95 7.43
N LEU A 16 -19.62 1.44 6.31
CA LEU A 16 -19.46 0.04 5.95
C LEU A 16 -18.19 -0.10 5.11
N LEU A 17 -17.17 -0.74 5.67
CA LEU A 17 -15.91 -1.01 4.98
C LEU A 17 -15.93 -2.43 4.40
N LEU A 18 -15.93 -2.52 3.08
CA LEU A 18 -15.80 -3.78 2.35
C LEU A 18 -14.41 -3.87 1.71
N ALA A 19 -13.57 -4.78 2.20
CA ALA A 19 -12.21 -4.92 1.71
C ALA A 19 -11.69 -6.34 1.96
N PRO A 20 -10.69 -6.82 1.21
CA PRO A 20 -10.03 -8.07 1.58
C PRO A 20 -9.19 -7.83 2.82
N LYS A 21 -9.01 -8.83 3.69
CA LYS A 21 -7.91 -8.75 4.67
C LYS A 21 -6.57 -8.79 3.93
N PHE A 22 -5.84 -7.67 3.93
CA PHE A 22 -4.48 -7.60 3.40
C PHE A 22 -3.54 -6.87 4.35
N PHE A 23 -2.40 -7.52 4.64
CA PHE A 23 -1.33 -7.02 5.49
C PHE A 23 -1.86 -6.40 6.80
N HIS A 24 -1.36 -5.22 7.16
CA HIS A 24 -1.69 -4.49 8.38
C HIS A 24 -2.64 -3.29 8.13
N TYR A 25 -2.82 -2.88 6.87
CA TYR A 25 -3.55 -1.66 6.48
C TYR A 25 -5.02 -1.63 6.92
N ILE A 26 -5.73 -2.77 6.93
CA ILE A 26 -7.12 -2.79 7.42
C ILE A 26 -7.17 -2.42 8.91
N GLY A 27 -6.21 -2.88 9.71
CA GLY A 27 -6.09 -2.50 11.11
C GLY A 27 -5.88 -0.99 11.26
N GLU A 28 -4.98 -0.42 10.47
CA GLU A 28 -4.69 1.03 10.48
C GLU A 28 -5.92 1.89 10.13
N ILE A 29 -6.72 1.47 9.16
CA ILE A 29 -7.97 2.16 8.80
C ILE A 29 -8.95 2.12 9.97
N LEU A 30 -9.14 0.94 10.58
CA LEU A 30 -10.07 0.75 11.68
C LEU A 30 -9.65 1.54 12.91
N ASP A 31 -8.36 1.53 13.24
CA ASP A 31 -7.82 2.30 14.36
C ASP A 31 -7.97 3.81 14.11
N ALA A 32 -7.68 4.30 12.90
CA ALA A 32 -7.84 5.71 12.56
C ALA A 32 -9.31 6.18 12.58
N MET A 33 -10.24 5.34 12.09
CA MET A 33 -11.68 5.62 12.19
C MET A 33 -12.14 5.65 13.65
N LYS A 34 -11.70 4.68 14.46
CA LYS A 34 -12.00 4.62 15.90
C LYS A 34 -11.48 5.85 16.64
N ASP A 35 -10.23 6.24 16.39
CA ASP A 35 -9.59 7.42 17.00
C ASP A 35 -10.32 8.73 16.63
N ALA A 36 -10.93 8.79 15.45
CA ALA A 36 -11.75 9.92 15.00
C ALA A 36 -13.21 9.87 15.49
N GLY A 37 -13.63 8.81 16.19
CA GLY A 37 -15.01 8.59 16.60
C GLY A 37 -15.95 8.31 15.42
N ILE A 38 -15.46 7.62 14.39
CA ILE A 38 -16.22 7.12 13.25
C ILE A 38 -16.54 5.65 13.54
N ASP A 39 -17.82 5.29 13.50
CA ASP A 39 -18.25 3.90 13.63
C ASP A 39 -17.94 3.15 12.33
N CYS A 40 -17.22 2.04 12.40
CA CYS A 40 -16.89 1.24 11.22
C CYS A 40 -17.25 -0.23 11.40
N ASP A 41 -18.10 -0.73 10.50
CA ASP A 41 -18.31 -2.16 10.33
C ASP A 41 -17.43 -2.66 9.18
N PHE A 42 -16.47 -3.53 9.49
CA PHE A 42 -15.63 -4.18 8.50
C PHE A 42 -16.21 -5.53 8.06
N LEU A 43 -16.31 -5.72 6.75
CA LEU A 43 -16.62 -7.00 6.11
C LEU A 43 -15.48 -7.41 5.18
N ASP A 44 -14.99 -8.65 5.37
CA ASP A 44 -14.02 -9.24 4.46
C ASP A 44 -14.71 -9.61 3.15
N GLU A 45 -14.20 -9.11 2.02
CA GLU A 45 -14.72 -9.45 0.69
C GLU A 45 -14.35 -10.88 0.24
N ARG A 46 -13.52 -11.58 1.03
CA ARG A 46 -13.11 -12.99 0.83
C ARG A 46 -13.52 -13.84 2.05
N PRO A 47 -14.83 -14.03 2.32
CA PRO A 47 -15.32 -14.73 3.50
C PRO A 47 -14.96 -16.24 3.56
N LEU A 48 -14.50 -16.85 2.47
CA LEU A 48 -14.17 -18.27 2.44
C LEU A 48 -12.76 -18.54 3.01
N PRO A 49 -12.62 -19.29 4.12
CA PRO A 49 -11.33 -19.51 4.78
C PRO A 49 -10.42 -20.49 4.00
N GLY A 50 -9.11 -20.37 4.22
CA GLY A 50 -8.10 -21.37 3.82
C GLY A 50 -7.61 -21.32 2.37
N PHE A 51 -6.68 -22.22 2.03
CA PHE A 51 -6.14 -22.38 0.68
C PHE A 51 -7.22 -22.81 -0.34
N THR A 52 -8.16 -23.65 0.10
CA THR A 52 -9.32 -24.10 -0.67
C THR A 52 -10.32 -22.98 -0.92
N GLY A 53 -10.59 -22.12 0.06
CA GLY A 53 -11.41 -20.90 -0.12
C GLY A 53 -10.82 -19.93 -1.13
N LYS A 54 -9.49 -19.76 -1.15
CA LYS A 54 -8.77 -18.94 -2.15
C LYS A 54 -8.86 -19.52 -3.57
N ALA A 55 -8.79 -20.84 -3.71
CA ALA A 55 -9.00 -21.50 -5.00
C ALA A 55 -10.46 -21.35 -5.46
N ILE A 56 -11.44 -21.59 -4.58
CA ILE A 56 -12.87 -21.45 -4.90
C ILE A 56 -13.23 -20.00 -5.25
N ALA A 57 -12.72 -19.00 -4.53
CA ALA A 57 -12.91 -17.59 -4.88
C ALA A 57 -12.32 -17.24 -6.27
N ARG A 58 -11.24 -17.92 -6.66
CA ARG A 58 -10.58 -17.73 -7.96
C ARG A 58 -11.31 -18.43 -9.12
N TYR A 59 -11.97 -19.56 -8.86
CA TYR A 59 -12.59 -20.40 -9.90
C TYR A 59 -14.14 -20.35 -9.91
N VAL A 60 -14.78 -19.92 -8.82
CA VAL A 60 -16.24 -19.77 -8.67
C VAL A 60 -16.60 -18.45 -7.94
N PRO A 61 -16.39 -17.28 -8.58
CA PRO A 61 -16.60 -15.96 -7.97
C PRO A 61 -18.03 -15.75 -7.43
N VAL A 62 -19.01 -16.40 -8.06
CA VAL A 62 -20.45 -16.30 -7.73
C VAL A 62 -20.76 -16.78 -6.31
N VAL A 63 -20.06 -17.80 -5.80
CA VAL A 63 -20.29 -18.29 -4.43
C VAL A 63 -19.79 -17.26 -3.41
N ASN A 64 -18.65 -16.65 -3.69
CA ASN A 64 -18.07 -15.61 -2.85
C ASN A 64 -18.98 -14.37 -2.82
N GLU A 65 -19.46 -13.93 -3.99
CA GLU A 65 -20.39 -12.81 -4.13
C GLU A 65 -21.68 -13.02 -3.30
N ARG A 66 -22.30 -14.20 -3.39
CA ARG A 66 -23.51 -14.52 -2.62
C ARG A 66 -23.27 -14.40 -1.12
N LYS A 67 -22.16 -14.96 -0.62
CA LYS A 67 -21.86 -14.93 0.81
C LYS A 67 -21.55 -13.51 1.30
N VAL A 68 -20.81 -12.73 0.53
CA VAL A 68 -20.55 -11.32 0.85
C VAL A 68 -21.86 -10.53 0.89
N ARG A 69 -22.73 -10.73 -0.11
CA ARG A 69 -24.05 -10.08 -0.16
C ARG A 69 -24.94 -10.45 1.03
N GLU A 70 -24.94 -11.71 1.47
CA GLU A 70 -25.65 -12.14 2.69
C GLU A 70 -25.14 -11.40 3.93
N ASN A 71 -23.82 -11.34 4.11
CA ASN A 71 -23.20 -10.63 5.23
C ASN A 71 -23.56 -9.14 5.21
N ILE A 72 -23.57 -8.51 4.04
CA ILE A 72 -23.99 -7.12 3.88
C ILE A 72 -25.47 -6.95 4.25
N ARG A 73 -26.36 -7.81 3.76
CA ARG A 73 -27.80 -7.75 4.09
C ARG A 73 -28.07 -7.86 5.58
N GLN A 74 -27.34 -8.74 6.27
CA GLN A 74 -27.43 -8.84 7.72
C GLN A 74 -27.07 -7.51 8.39
N ARG A 75 -25.95 -6.90 7.98
CA ARG A 75 -25.51 -5.60 8.51
C ARG A 75 -26.51 -4.48 8.22
N LEU A 76 -27.06 -4.44 7.01
CA LEU A 76 -28.09 -3.49 6.59
C LEU A 76 -29.41 -3.65 7.35
N SER A 77 -29.72 -4.82 7.90
CA SER A 77 -30.91 -5.03 8.73
C SER A 77 -30.78 -4.48 10.15
N GLU A 78 -29.55 -4.32 10.62
CA GLU A 78 -29.22 -3.90 11.99
C GLU A 78 -28.81 -2.43 12.05
N ASN A 79 -28.35 -1.85 10.94
CA ASN A 79 -27.67 -0.56 10.93
C ASN A 79 -27.98 0.26 9.67
N HIS A 80 -27.90 1.58 9.81
CA HIS A 80 -27.81 2.52 8.70
C HIS A 80 -26.39 3.08 8.57
N TYR A 81 -25.98 3.35 7.34
CA TYR A 81 -24.63 3.78 7.00
C TYR A 81 -24.68 5.13 6.30
N ASP A 82 -23.73 6.01 6.63
CA ASP A 82 -23.47 7.24 5.88
C ASP A 82 -22.54 7.00 4.69
N TYR A 83 -21.74 5.94 4.76
CA TYR A 83 -20.73 5.61 3.74
C TYR A 83 -20.66 4.12 3.45
N LEU A 84 -20.48 3.79 2.17
CA LEU A 84 -19.89 2.53 1.73
C LEU A 84 -18.48 2.81 1.21
N LEU A 85 -17.47 2.29 1.89
CA LEU A 85 -16.09 2.34 1.43
C LEU A 85 -15.68 0.95 0.97
N VAL A 86 -15.39 0.81 -0.32
CA VAL A 86 -14.93 -0.44 -0.93
C VAL A 86 -13.46 -0.32 -1.32
N ILE A 87 -12.64 -1.28 -0.92
CA ILE A 87 -11.23 -1.36 -1.32
C ILE A 87 -11.04 -2.58 -2.22
N LYS A 88 -10.36 -2.39 -3.36
CA LYS A 88 -10.16 -3.36 -4.47
C LYS A 88 -11.44 -3.73 -5.24
N GLY A 89 -12.53 -4.04 -4.54
CA GLY A 89 -13.83 -4.33 -5.13
C GLY A 89 -13.90 -5.69 -5.83
N GLU A 90 -13.26 -6.73 -5.29
CA GLU A 90 -13.23 -8.07 -5.90
C GLU A 90 -14.58 -8.79 -5.81
N SER A 91 -15.38 -8.49 -4.79
CA SER A 91 -16.70 -9.11 -4.57
C SER A 91 -17.88 -8.26 -5.05
N LEU A 92 -17.62 -7.18 -5.79
CA LEU A 92 -18.67 -6.25 -6.20
C LEU A 92 -19.71 -6.92 -7.11
N SER A 93 -20.96 -6.55 -6.93
CA SER A 93 -22.02 -6.90 -7.88
C SER A 93 -23.14 -5.88 -7.87
N THR A 94 -23.88 -5.81 -8.98
CA THR A 94 -25.02 -4.89 -9.15
C THR A 94 -26.05 -5.11 -8.04
N LYS A 95 -26.25 -6.36 -7.64
CA LYS A 95 -27.17 -6.76 -6.58
C LYS A 95 -26.72 -6.28 -5.21
N LEU A 96 -25.43 -6.40 -4.90
CA LEU A 96 -24.84 -5.90 -3.66
C LEU A 96 -25.00 -4.38 -3.55
N LEU A 97 -24.60 -3.65 -4.60
CA LEU A 97 -24.68 -2.18 -4.63
C LEU A 97 -26.14 -1.70 -4.57
N SER A 98 -27.04 -2.36 -5.29
CA SER A 98 -28.48 -2.06 -5.24
C SER A 98 -29.07 -2.27 -3.85
N ASP A 99 -28.76 -3.38 -3.17
CA ASP A 99 -29.25 -3.62 -1.81
C ASP A 99 -28.74 -2.54 -0.84
N PHE A 100 -27.46 -2.15 -0.94
CA PHE A 100 -26.89 -1.09 -0.11
C PHE A 100 -27.55 0.27 -0.35
N LYS A 101 -27.67 0.70 -1.61
CA LYS A 101 -28.25 2.00 -1.98
C LYS A 101 -29.74 2.09 -1.63
N GLN A 102 -30.49 0.99 -1.74
CA GLN A 102 -31.90 0.95 -1.33
C GLN A 102 -32.06 1.11 0.19
N ALA A 103 -31.18 0.47 0.97
CA ALA A 103 -31.20 0.60 2.43
C ALA A 103 -30.66 1.94 2.94
N ASN A 104 -29.78 2.61 2.18
CA ASN A 104 -29.13 3.86 2.55
C ASN A 104 -29.12 4.87 1.38
N PRO A 105 -30.28 5.46 1.01
CA PRO A 105 -30.39 6.31 -0.18
C PRO A 105 -29.58 7.62 -0.12
N GLY A 106 -29.16 8.05 1.08
CA GLY A 106 -28.30 9.23 1.28
C GLY A 106 -26.83 8.92 1.53
N ALA A 107 -26.43 7.63 1.49
CA ALA A 107 -25.04 7.26 1.74
C ALA A 107 -24.14 7.57 0.56
N LYS A 108 -22.92 8.02 0.84
CA LYS A 108 -21.87 8.17 -0.17
C LYS A 108 -21.19 6.83 -0.43
N THR A 109 -20.94 6.53 -1.68
CA THR A 109 -20.29 5.31 -2.14
C THR A 109 -18.91 5.62 -2.71
N VAL A 110 -17.88 4.99 -2.15
CA VAL A 110 -16.48 5.23 -2.52
C VAL A 110 -15.79 3.93 -2.85
N LEU A 111 -15.11 3.87 -4.00
CA LEU A 111 -14.26 2.76 -4.41
C LEU A 111 -12.80 3.21 -4.46
N PHE A 112 -11.93 2.56 -3.69
CA PHE A 112 -10.49 2.77 -3.75
C PHE A 112 -9.78 1.54 -4.33
N LEU A 113 -9.05 1.75 -5.42
CA LEU A 113 -8.25 0.70 -6.06
C LEU A 113 -6.85 0.68 -5.46
N TRP A 114 -6.57 -0.39 -4.71
CA TRP A 114 -5.27 -0.63 -4.09
C TRP A 114 -4.20 -1.13 -5.07
N ASP A 115 -4.65 -1.76 -6.16
CA ASP A 115 -3.81 -2.27 -7.25
C ASP A 115 -4.24 -1.62 -8.56
N SER A 116 -3.39 -1.66 -9.58
CA SER A 116 -3.72 -1.08 -10.89
C SER A 116 -5.02 -1.68 -11.45
N VAL A 117 -5.72 -0.93 -12.29
CA VAL A 117 -6.98 -1.35 -12.92
C VAL A 117 -6.80 -2.64 -13.74
N ALA A 118 -5.59 -2.87 -14.27
CA ALA A 118 -5.24 -4.12 -14.94
C ALA A 118 -5.33 -5.36 -14.02
N ASN A 119 -5.10 -5.19 -12.73
CA ASN A 119 -5.25 -6.21 -11.70
C ASN A 119 -6.66 -6.22 -11.08
N SER A 120 -7.38 -5.10 -11.13
CA SER A 120 -8.75 -4.94 -10.61
C SER A 120 -9.81 -4.84 -11.72
N LYS A 121 -9.70 -5.67 -12.77
CA LYS A 121 -10.58 -5.61 -13.96
C LYS A 121 -12.06 -5.73 -13.62
N HIS A 122 -12.40 -6.53 -12.60
CA HIS A 122 -13.78 -6.71 -12.14
C HIS A 122 -14.38 -5.40 -11.61
N ALA A 123 -13.66 -4.71 -10.72
CA ALA A 123 -14.11 -3.45 -10.12
C ALA A 123 -14.34 -2.35 -11.16
N LYS A 124 -13.58 -2.37 -12.27
CA LYS A 124 -13.75 -1.43 -13.39
C LYS A 124 -15.19 -1.37 -13.91
N ALA A 125 -15.89 -2.50 -13.96
CA ALA A 125 -17.26 -2.54 -14.47
C ALA A 125 -18.25 -1.72 -13.62
N PHE A 126 -17.89 -1.43 -12.37
CA PHE A 126 -18.73 -0.75 -11.39
C PHE A 126 -18.38 0.72 -11.18
N PHE A 127 -17.38 1.29 -11.87
CA PHE A 127 -17.03 2.70 -11.69
C PHE A 127 -18.23 3.66 -11.78
N PRO A 128 -19.17 3.49 -12.74
CA PRO A 128 -20.35 4.36 -12.84
C PRO A 128 -21.33 4.23 -11.66
N ASP A 129 -21.21 3.17 -10.85
CA ASP A 129 -22.07 2.90 -9.71
C ASP A 129 -21.55 3.53 -8.40
N PHE A 130 -20.41 4.23 -8.42
CA PHE A 130 -19.84 4.89 -7.25
C PHE A 130 -19.86 6.41 -7.39
N ASP A 131 -20.04 7.12 -6.27
CA ASP A 131 -19.96 8.58 -6.23
C ASP A 131 -18.51 9.07 -6.40
N SER A 132 -17.54 8.27 -5.94
CA SER A 132 -16.12 8.54 -6.13
C SER A 132 -15.33 7.26 -6.33
N VAL A 133 -14.42 7.29 -7.31
CA VAL A 133 -13.50 6.19 -7.60
C VAL A 133 -12.08 6.73 -7.56
N TYR A 134 -11.23 6.10 -6.75
CA TYR A 134 -9.84 6.49 -6.55
C TYR A 134 -8.90 5.37 -6.97
N THR A 135 -7.72 5.74 -7.45
CA THR A 135 -6.60 4.84 -7.72
C THR A 135 -5.28 5.45 -7.25
N PHE A 136 -4.39 4.62 -6.74
CA PHE A 136 -3.03 5.02 -6.40
C PHE A 136 -2.08 5.14 -7.60
N ASP A 137 -2.53 4.71 -8.78
CA ASP A 137 -1.74 4.74 -10.02
C ASP A 137 -2.18 5.93 -10.89
N ALA A 138 -1.30 6.92 -11.05
CA ALA A 138 -1.59 8.15 -11.78
C ALA A 138 -1.91 7.92 -13.27
N ASN A 139 -1.34 6.89 -13.88
CA ASN A 139 -1.65 6.55 -15.27
C ASN A 139 -3.06 5.96 -15.38
N ASP A 140 -3.48 5.14 -14.42
CA ASP A 140 -4.85 4.65 -14.37
C ASP A 140 -5.84 5.80 -14.11
N ALA A 141 -5.51 6.75 -13.24
CA ALA A 141 -6.35 7.92 -12.98
C ALA A 141 -6.62 8.70 -14.28
N ALA A 142 -5.56 9.05 -15.02
CA ALA A 142 -5.66 9.75 -16.28
C ALA A 142 -6.42 8.95 -17.35
N LYS A 143 -6.10 7.65 -17.49
CA LYS A 143 -6.67 6.77 -18.52
C LYS A 143 -8.16 6.51 -18.33
N TYR A 144 -8.57 6.28 -17.09
CA TYR A 144 -9.96 5.91 -16.77
C TYR A 144 -10.80 7.10 -16.30
N LYS A 145 -10.22 8.29 -16.20
CA LYS A 145 -10.87 9.52 -15.71
C LYS A 145 -11.47 9.33 -14.33
N ILE A 146 -10.68 8.71 -13.46
CA ILE A 146 -10.97 8.50 -12.03
C ILE A 146 -9.95 9.27 -11.21
N GLU A 147 -10.21 9.46 -9.93
CA GLU A 147 -9.39 10.30 -9.07
C GLU A 147 -8.06 9.61 -8.70
N PHE A 148 -6.98 10.39 -8.68
CA PHE A 148 -5.71 9.94 -8.13
C PHE A 148 -5.69 10.15 -6.61
N LEU A 149 -5.24 9.15 -5.86
CA LEU A 149 -4.98 9.25 -4.42
C LEU A 149 -3.91 8.23 -4.05
N PRO A 150 -2.71 8.65 -3.58
CA PRO A 150 -1.65 7.72 -3.21
C PRO A 150 -2.09 6.73 -2.11
N LEU A 151 -1.32 5.66 -1.98
CA LEU A 151 -1.41 4.78 -0.80
C LEU A 151 -1.11 5.56 0.48
N PHE A 152 -1.43 4.96 1.63
CA PHE A 152 -1.23 5.58 2.93
C PHE A 152 -0.31 4.77 3.84
N VAL A 153 0.14 5.41 4.92
CA VAL A 153 0.88 4.84 6.04
C VAL A 153 0.09 5.00 7.35
N GLY A 154 0.15 4.00 8.22
CA GLY A 154 -0.41 4.08 9.57
C GLY A 154 0.39 4.95 10.54
N SER A 155 -0.15 5.13 11.74
CA SER A 155 0.44 5.95 12.80
C SER A 155 1.79 5.44 13.29
N GLN A 156 2.10 4.16 13.13
CA GLN A 156 3.39 3.60 13.54
C GLN A 156 4.58 4.07 12.68
N PHE A 157 4.31 4.65 11.51
CA PHE A 157 5.31 5.25 10.62
C PHE A 157 5.53 6.75 10.87
N ASP A 158 4.90 7.32 11.90
CA ASP A 158 5.10 8.71 12.30
C ASP A 158 6.58 8.94 12.69
N PRO A 159 7.27 9.91 12.07
CA PRO A 159 8.69 10.15 12.29
C PRO A 159 9.00 10.66 13.71
N ARG A 160 7.98 11.06 14.48
CA ARG A 160 8.14 11.42 15.90
C ARG A 160 8.33 10.20 16.79
N LEU A 161 7.91 9.02 16.35
CA LEU A 161 8.11 7.74 17.05
C LEU A 161 9.54 7.19 16.84
N THR A 162 10.24 7.63 15.80
CA THR A 162 11.64 7.23 15.54
C THR A 162 12.66 8.00 16.36
N ALA A 163 12.27 9.13 16.97
CA ALA A 163 13.18 9.99 17.74
C ALA A 163 13.69 9.35 19.04
N THR A 164 13.16 8.21 19.46
CA THR A 164 13.36 7.68 20.82
C THR A 164 14.31 6.50 20.97
N ASP A 165 14.66 5.69 19.95
CA ASP A 165 15.27 4.38 20.29
C ASP A 165 16.52 3.86 19.58
N GLN A 166 16.94 4.25 18.36
CA GLN A 166 18.20 3.71 17.80
C GLN A 166 18.76 4.62 16.70
N GLN A 167 20.07 4.89 16.72
CA GLN A 167 20.77 5.37 15.51
C GLN A 167 20.60 4.31 14.40
N PRO A 168 20.34 4.72 13.14
CA PRO A 168 20.29 3.78 12.04
C PRO A 168 21.59 2.97 11.96
N ASN A 169 21.48 1.64 11.94
CA ASN A 169 22.62 0.71 11.86
C ASN A 169 22.50 -0.25 10.66
N ILE A 170 21.51 -0.04 9.80
CA ILE A 170 21.34 -0.72 8.52
C ILE A 170 21.44 0.35 7.43
N ASP A 171 22.37 0.22 6.49
CA ASP A 171 22.57 1.21 5.44
C ASP A 171 21.45 1.10 4.40
N LEU A 172 21.23 -0.11 3.90
CA LEU A 172 20.25 -0.42 2.86
C LEU A 172 19.25 -1.46 3.39
N ALA A 173 17.98 -1.33 3.05
CA ALA A 173 17.02 -2.43 3.24
C ALA A 173 16.04 -2.58 2.08
N PHE A 174 15.87 -3.82 1.65
CA PHE A 174 14.83 -4.25 0.75
C PHE A 174 13.92 -5.24 1.49
N ILE A 175 12.60 -5.03 1.43
CA ILE A 175 11.61 -5.98 1.95
C ILE A 175 10.50 -6.10 0.93
N GLY A 176 10.42 -7.24 0.24
CA GLY A 176 9.39 -7.42 -0.78
C GLY A 176 9.27 -8.82 -1.33
N THR A 177 8.20 -9.02 -2.10
CA THR A 177 7.93 -10.30 -2.77
C THR A 177 8.73 -10.41 -4.07
N VAL A 178 9.32 -11.57 -4.35
CA VAL A 178 10.01 -11.81 -5.61
C VAL A 178 9.01 -11.83 -6.77
N HIS A 179 9.20 -10.93 -7.74
CA HIS A 179 8.43 -10.92 -8.98
C HIS A 179 9.24 -10.32 -10.13
N SER A 180 8.85 -10.61 -11.38
CA SER A 180 9.46 -10.03 -12.59
C SER A 180 11.00 -10.18 -12.60
N ASN A 181 11.74 -9.16 -13.03
CA ASN A 181 13.20 -9.04 -13.04
C ASN A 181 13.78 -8.47 -11.72
N ARG A 182 13.01 -8.46 -10.63
CA ARG A 182 13.43 -7.81 -9.39
C ARG A 182 14.75 -8.35 -8.83
N SER A 183 15.01 -9.65 -8.98
CA SER A 183 16.24 -10.29 -8.49
C SER A 183 17.49 -9.77 -9.18
N GLU A 184 17.40 -9.39 -10.45
CA GLU A 184 18.52 -8.83 -11.21
C GLU A 184 18.99 -7.52 -10.60
N LEU A 185 18.07 -6.58 -10.42
CA LEU A 185 18.36 -5.28 -9.83
C LEU A 185 18.81 -5.38 -8.37
N LEU A 186 18.23 -6.29 -7.58
CA LEU A 186 18.66 -6.48 -6.20
C LEU A 186 20.06 -7.09 -6.10
N ASN A 187 20.46 -7.99 -7.02
CA ASN A 187 21.82 -8.51 -7.04
C ASN A 187 22.84 -7.42 -7.34
N VAL A 188 22.51 -6.46 -8.21
CA VAL A 188 23.36 -5.29 -8.46
C VAL A 188 23.53 -4.44 -7.20
N ILE A 189 22.49 -4.31 -6.37
CA ILE A 189 22.59 -3.61 -5.08
C ILE A 189 23.39 -4.41 -4.04
N GLU A 190 23.30 -5.74 -4.05
CA GLU A 190 24.15 -6.61 -3.20
C GLU A 190 25.63 -6.46 -3.55
N GLU A 191 25.97 -6.42 -4.84
CA GLU A 191 27.34 -6.20 -5.31
C GLU A 191 27.85 -4.82 -4.86
N LEU A 192 27.06 -3.76 -5.07
CA LEU A 192 27.36 -2.42 -4.56
C LEU A 192 27.57 -2.41 -3.04
N ALA A 193 26.68 -3.04 -2.29
CA ALA A 193 26.76 -3.07 -0.83
C ALA A 193 28.04 -3.76 -0.36
N HIS A 194 28.43 -4.85 -1.02
CA HIS A 194 29.68 -5.54 -0.74
C HIS A 194 30.91 -4.69 -1.07
N GLU A 195 30.95 -4.04 -2.24
CA GLU A 195 32.07 -3.19 -2.67
C GLU A 195 32.29 -1.98 -1.76
N GLU A 196 31.21 -1.35 -1.30
CA GLU A 196 31.24 -0.16 -0.43
C GLU A 196 31.21 -0.50 1.06
N ALA A 197 31.30 -1.79 1.43
CA ALA A 197 31.24 -2.29 2.80
C ALA A 197 29.99 -1.81 3.58
N LEU A 198 28.85 -1.77 2.90
CA LEU A 198 27.55 -1.38 3.45
C LEU A 198 26.79 -2.58 4.00
N SER A 199 26.04 -2.34 5.06
CA SER A 199 25.07 -3.32 5.54
C SER A 199 23.82 -3.31 4.66
N PHE A 200 23.44 -4.47 4.11
CA PHE A 200 22.21 -4.62 3.33
C PHE A 200 21.29 -5.68 3.94
N TYR A 201 20.12 -5.25 4.40
CA TYR A 201 19.04 -6.15 4.80
C TYR A 201 18.18 -6.48 3.58
N ASP A 202 18.47 -7.59 2.92
CA ASP A 202 17.75 -8.03 1.72
C ASP A 202 16.77 -9.18 2.02
N PHE A 203 15.49 -8.83 2.18
CA PHE A 203 14.42 -9.78 2.44
C PHE A 203 13.55 -10.02 1.20
N ARG A 204 13.82 -11.12 0.50
CA ARG A 204 13.11 -11.54 -0.72
C ARG A 204 12.13 -12.66 -0.42
N TYR A 205 10.85 -12.31 -0.28
CA TYR A 205 9.78 -13.27 0.01
C TYR A 205 9.33 -14.06 -1.22
N VAL A 206 9.22 -15.39 -1.08
CA VAL A 206 8.68 -16.30 -2.08
C VAL A 206 7.53 -17.11 -1.49
N GLN A 207 6.38 -17.13 -2.18
CA GLN A 207 5.14 -17.62 -1.57
C GLN A 207 5.09 -19.14 -1.34
N SER A 208 5.92 -19.93 -2.05
CA SER A 208 5.99 -21.38 -1.87
C SER A 208 7.27 -21.96 -2.46
N LYS A 209 7.65 -23.16 -1.98
CA LYS A 209 8.77 -23.94 -2.54
C LYS A 209 8.57 -24.28 -4.02
N LEU A 210 7.32 -24.46 -4.47
CA LEU A 210 7.02 -24.68 -5.88
C LEU A 210 7.33 -23.44 -6.73
N ILE A 211 6.91 -22.25 -6.27
CA ILE A 211 7.21 -20.99 -6.98
C ILE A 211 8.72 -20.74 -6.98
N TYR A 212 9.41 -21.05 -5.88
CA TYR A 212 10.87 -21.01 -5.82
C TYR A 212 11.49 -21.90 -6.90
N ALA A 213 11.10 -23.17 -7.00
CA ALA A 213 11.67 -24.09 -7.98
C ALA A 213 11.43 -23.63 -9.42
N VAL A 214 10.21 -23.13 -9.72
CA VAL A 214 9.88 -22.56 -11.03
C VAL A 214 10.79 -21.36 -11.35
N ARG A 215 10.92 -20.41 -10.41
CA ARG A 215 11.81 -19.25 -10.58
C ARG A 215 13.27 -19.65 -10.73
N TYR A 216 13.73 -20.58 -9.92
CA TYR A 216 15.09 -21.10 -10.00
C TYR A 216 15.37 -21.73 -11.37
N MET A 217 14.41 -22.37 -12.03
CA MET A 217 14.61 -22.88 -13.38
C MET A 217 14.58 -21.78 -14.46
N GLN A 218 13.72 -20.77 -14.30
CA GLN A 218 13.39 -19.81 -15.37
C GLN A 218 14.16 -18.49 -15.31
N ASP A 219 14.64 -18.09 -14.14
CA ASP A 219 15.22 -16.77 -13.88
C ASP A 219 16.67 -16.94 -13.41
N SER A 220 17.60 -16.63 -14.32
CA SER A 220 19.04 -16.77 -14.07
C SER A 220 19.53 -15.81 -12.98
N ALA A 221 18.96 -14.61 -12.88
CA ALA A 221 19.30 -13.65 -11.85
C ALA A 221 18.79 -14.12 -10.48
N PHE A 222 17.57 -14.65 -10.42
CA PHE A 222 17.04 -15.26 -9.19
C PHE A 222 17.91 -16.39 -8.68
N ARG A 223 18.41 -17.28 -9.56
CA ARG A 223 19.36 -18.34 -9.17
C ARG A 223 20.65 -17.82 -8.54
N LYS A 224 21.08 -16.63 -8.94
CA LYS A 224 22.30 -15.98 -8.46
C LYS A 224 22.06 -15.14 -7.20
N SER A 225 20.84 -15.12 -6.66
CA SER A 225 20.57 -14.38 -5.41
C SER A 225 21.49 -14.87 -4.30
N PRO A 226 22.10 -13.98 -3.50
CA PRO A 226 22.97 -14.38 -2.41
C PRO A 226 22.26 -15.29 -1.40
N GLU A 227 23.05 -16.14 -0.74
CA GLU A 227 22.54 -17.02 0.31
C GLU A 227 21.94 -16.19 1.47
N GLY A 228 20.84 -16.68 2.05
CA GLY A 228 20.17 -16.01 3.17
C GLY A 228 19.15 -14.92 2.78
N THR A 229 19.10 -14.49 1.52
CA THR A 229 18.16 -13.43 1.05
C THR A 229 16.75 -13.94 0.75
N ILE A 230 16.60 -15.24 0.47
CA ILE A 230 15.32 -15.84 0.08
C ILE A 230 14.57 -16.39 1.30
N HIS A 231 13.34 -15.90 1.50
CA HIS A 231 12.49 -16.30 2.64
C HIS A 231 11.15 -16.87 2.18
N PHE A 232 10.69 -17.92 2.84
CA PHE A 232 9.37 -18.54 2.61
C PHE A 232 8.31 -18.10 3.61
N ASP A 233 8.74 -17.62 4.78
CA ASP A 233 7.85 -17.08 5.79
C ASP A 233 7.72 -15.57 5.60
N LYS A 234 6.52 -15.05 5.87
CA LYS A 234 6.30 -13.61 5.82
C LYS A 234 6.95 -12.95 7.02
N ILE A 235 7.62 -11.82 6.80
CA ILE A 235 8.08 -10.97 7.91
C ILE A 235 6.89 -10.47 8.73
N ALA A 236 7.01 -10.53 10.06
CA ALA A 236 6.02 -9.97 10.96
C ALA A 236 6.01 -8.43 10.84
N ALA A 237 4.83 -7.81 11.02
CA ALA A 237 4.71 -6.35 10.89
C ALA A 237 5.61 -5.57 11.86
N SER A 238 5.75 -6.06 13.10
CA SER A 238 6.63 -5.47 14.13
C SER A 238 8.11 -5.56 13.76
N GLU A 239 8.56 -6.70 13.22
CA GLU A 239 9.96 -6.88 12.83
C GLU A 239 10.30 -6.04 11.61
N MET A 240 9.41 -6.01 10.62
CA MET A 240 9.56 -5.15 9.46
C MET A 240 9.63 -3.67 9.86
N LEU A 241 8.77 -3.21 10.75
CA LEU A 241 8.83 -1.83 11.27
C LEU A 241 10.16 -1.56 11.99
N LYS A 242 10.64 -2.50 12.81
CA LYS A 242 11.92 -2.39 13.50
C LYS A 242 13.08 -2.23 12.52
N VAL A 243 13.15 -3.10 11.50
CA VAL A 243 14.16 -3.01 10.43
C VAL A 243 14.11 -1.64 9.77
N LEU A 244 12.95 -1.20 9.28
CA LEU A 244 12.83 0.08 8.58
C LEU A 244 13.19 1.28 9.46
N ARG A 245 12.98 1.20 10.78
CA ARG A 245 13.41 2.25 11.73
C ARG A 245 14.92 2.28 11.96
N GLN A 246 15.59 1.17 11.73
CA GLN A 246 17.04 1.02 11.81
C GLN A 246 17.74 1.29 10.47
N THR A 247 16.98 1.39 9.37
CA THR A 247 17.50 1.60 8.02
C THR A 247 17.75 3.08 7.70
N ARG A 248 18.80 3.37 6.91
CA ARG A 248 19.08 4.70 6.33
C ARG A 248 18.39 4.90 4.99
N ILE A 249 18.52 3.93 4.08
CA ILE A 249 17.99 3.98 2.71
C ILE A 249 17.11 2.76 2.44
N ILE A 250 15.87 3.01 2.03
CA ILE A 250 14.98 1.96 1.53
C ILE A 250 15.27 1.72 0.06
N VAL A 251 15.55 0.47 -0.29
CA VAL A 251 15.69 0.02 -1.68
C VAL A 251 14.33 -0.44 -2.18
N ASP A 252 13.88 0.10 -3.31
CA ASP A 252 12.62 -0.27 -3.96
C ASP A 252 12.83 -0.61 -5.44
N VAL A 253 12.29 -1.75 -5.87
CA VAL A 253 12.29 -2.16 -7.27
C VAL A 253 10.85 -2.33 -7.71
N THR A 254 10.23 -1.30 -8.26
CA THR A 254 8.80 -1.32 -8.60
C THR A 254 8.48 -2.31 -9.73
N HIS A 255 7.29 -2.91 -9.71
CA HIS A 255 6.85 -3.81 -10.78
C HIS A 255 6.71 -3.03 -12.11
N PRO A 256 7.23 -3.50 -13.26
CA PRO A 256 7.23 -2.74 -14.53
C PRO A 256 5.86 -2.32 -15.10
N LYS A 257 4.77 -2.87 -14.55
CA LYS A 257 3.37 -2.60 -14.95
C LYS A 257 2.63 -1.69 -13.97
N GLN A 258 3.33 -1.13 -13.00
CA GLN A 258 2.80 -0.23 -11.98
C GLN A 258 3.61 1.05 -11.99
N THR A 259 2.93 2.19 -11.87
CA THR A 259 3.57 3.50 -11.79
C THR A 259 3.34 4.19 -10.45
N GLY A 260 2.28 3.83 -9.73
CA GLY A 260 2.07 4.26 -8.34
C GLY A 260 3.19 3.80 -7.41
N LEU A 261 3.50 4.62 -6.39
CA LEU A 261 4.52 4.32 -5.39
C LEU A 261 4.14 3.08 -4.58
N THR A 262 5.13 2.26 -4.25
CA THR A 262 4.91 1.10 -3.38
C THR A 262 4.74 1.54 -1.93
N GLY A 263 4.08 0.69 -1.13
CA GLY A 263 3.96 0.91 0.31
C GLY A 263 5.33 1.13 0.99
N ARG A 264 6.37 0.39 0.56
CA ARG A 264 7.72 0.51 1.13
C ARG A 264 8.32 1.90 0.93
N VAL A 265 8.12 2.51 -0.24
CA VAL A 265 8.60 3.86 -0.55
C VAL A 265 7.94 4.89 0.36
N ILE A 266 6.60 4.87 0.44
CA ILE A 266 5.87 5.87 1.24
C ILE A 266 6.12 5.69 2.75
N GLU A 267 6.25 4.45 3.23
CA GLU A 267 6.61 4.13 4.61
C GLU A 267 8.01 4.66 4.95
N GLY A 268 9.00 4.38 4.10
CA GLY A 268 10.38 4.85 4.26
C GLY A 268 10.48 6.38 4.33
N LEU A 269 9.94 7.07 3.33
CA LEU A 269 10.01 8.54 3.29
C LEU A 269 9.24 9.19 4.45
N SER A 270 8.11 8.61 4.87
CA SER A 270 7.34 9.10 6.03
C SER A 270 8.13 9.01 7.33
N MET A 271 9.03 8.04 7.47
CA MET A 271 9.93 7.90 8.62
C MET A 271 11.23 8.71 8.49
N GLY A 272 11.38 9.53 7.44
CA GLY A 272 12.61 10.27 7.18
C GLY A 272 13.77 9.40 6.70
N ARG A 273 13.47 8.35 5.95
CA ARG A 273 14.48 7.53 5.26
C ARG A 273 14.62 8.02 3.84
N LYS A 274 15.84 7.92 3.29
CA LYS A 274 16.06 8.13 1.87
C LYS A 274 15.57 6.90 1.09
N VAL A 275 15.34 7.05 -0.21
CA VAL A 275 14.87 5.97 -1.07
C VAL A 275 15.76 5.85 -2.30
N LEU A 276 16.26 4.64 -2.52
CA LEU A 276 16.89 4.23 -3.77
C LEU A 276 15.86 3.40 -4.55
N THR A 277 15.31 3.90 -5.65
CA THR A 277 14.19 3.27 -6.35
C THR A 277 14.35 3.22 -7.86
N THR A 278 13.72 2.24 -8.51
CA THR A 278 13.58 2.23 -9.98
C THR A 278 12.38 3.04 -10.48
N ASN A 279 11.55 3.58 -9.58
CA ASN A 279 10.34 4.31 -9.94
C ASN A 279 10.53 5.83 -9.89
N SER A 280 10.78 6.45 -11.04
CA SER A 280 10.93 7.91 -11.16
C SER A 280 9.69 8.71 -10.77
N LYS A 281 8.51 8.08 -10.66
CA LYS A 281 7.26 8.76 -10.27
C LYS A 281 7.27 9.33 -8.87
N VAL A 282 8.22 8.94 -8.02
CA VAL A 282 8.41 9.56 -6.71
C VAL A 282 8.76 11.05 -6.83
N LEU A 283 9.38 11.46 -7.94
CA LEU A 283 9.74 12.86 -8.19
C LEU A 283 8.55 13.74 -8.59
N ASP A 284 7.40 13.13 -8.93
CA ASP A 284 6.17 13.85 -9.28
C ASP A 284 5.46 14.42 -8.03
N TYR A 285 5.88 14.05 -6.81
CA TYR A 285 5.28 14.50 -5.56
C TYR A 285 6.02 15.73 -5.02
N SER A 286 5.38 16.89 -5.10
CA SER A 286 5.98 18.19 -4.74
C SER A 286 6.41 18.34 -3.28
N PHE A 287 5.88 17.51 -2.38
CA PHE A 287 6.21 17.50 -0.94
C PHE A 287 7.34 16.51 -0.58
N ILE A 288 7.92 15.82 -1.57
CA ILE A 288 9.08 14.95 -1.39
C ILE A 288 10.33 15.71 -1.86
N ASN A 289 11.30 15.89 -0.96
CA ASN A 289 12.59 16.48 -1.35
C ASN A 289 13.37 15.47 -2.22
N GLN A 290 13.75 15.91 -3.42
CA GLN A 290 14.46 15.09 -4.40
C GLN A 290 15.85 14.65 -3.91
N GLU A 291 16.49 15.39 -3.00
CA GLU A 291 17.76 14.98 -2.38
C GLU A 291 17.64 13.69 -1.55
N ASN A 292 16.43 13.31 -1.15
CA ASN A 292 16.16 12.06 -0.43
C ASN A 292 15.81 10.90 -1.36
N VAL A 293 15.84 11.10 -2.66
CA VAL A 293 15.49 10.10 -3.66
C VAL A 293 16.62 9.96 -4.66
N GLN A 294 17.00 8.71 -4.92
CA GLN A 294 17.84 8.39 -6.04
C GLN A 294 17.19 7.34 -6.94
N ILE A 295 17.22 7.60 -8.24
CA ILE A 295 16.76 6.66 -9.25
C ILE A 295 17.93 5.81 -9.73
N PHE A 296 17.72 4.50 -9.82
CA PHE A 296 18.74 3.57 -10.34
C PHE A 296 18.14 2.60 -11.36
N ASP A 297 19.04 2.00 -12.13
CA ASP A 297 18.78 0.96 -13.12
C ASP A 297 19.79 -0.18 -12.98
N GLU A 298 19.75 -1.14 -13.91
CA GLU A 298 20.62 -2.31 -13.96
C GLU A 298 22.11 -2.00 -14.17
N HIS A 299 22.46 -0.74 -14.50
CA HIS A 299 23.84 -0.32 -14.72
C HIS A 299 24.39 0.59 -13.62
N LEU A 300 23.55 1.01 -12.65
CA LEU A 300 23.90 2.01 -11.64
C LEU A 300 24.55 3.27 -12.24
N ALA A 301 24.26 3.60 -13.51
CA ALA A 301 25.02 4.57 -14.29
C ALA A 301 25.00 6.00 -13.69
N HIS A 302 24.08 6.24 -12.76
CA HIS A 302 23.84 7.53 -12.11
C HIS A 302 23.83 7.44 -10.58
N LEU A 303 24.43 6.39 -10.02
CA LEU A 303 24.54 6.26 -8.57
C LEU A 303 25.63 7.21 -8.02
N ASP A 304 25.19 8.38 -7.57
CA ASP A 304 25.92 9.24 -6.65
C ASP A 304 26.25 8.50 -5.33
N LYS A 305 27.53 8.34 -5.04
CA LYS A 305 28.00 7.72 -3.79
C LYS A 305 27.76 8.60 -2.58
N ASP A 306 27.73 9.92 -2.75
CA ASP A 306 27.46 10.87 -1.67
C ASP A 306 26.00 10.76 -1.21
N PHE A 307 25.09 10.38 -2.11
CA PHE A 307 23.72 10.03 -1.74
C PHE A 307 23.67 8.89 -0.73
N ILE A 308 24.62 7.96 -0.67
CA ILE A 308 24.57 6.89 0.33
C ILE A 308 24.85 7.47 1.73
N THR A 309 25.85 8.34 1.82
CA THR A 309 26.40 8.82 3.10
C THR A 309 25.71 10.06 3.64
N SER A 310 25.09 10.88 2.78
CA SER A 310 24.43 12.13 3.16
C SER A 310 23.30 11.93 4.20
N PRO A 311 22.99 12.93 5.04
CA PRO A 311 21.80 12.86 5.89
C PRO A 311 20.50 13.04 5.08
N TYR A 312 19.36 12.63 5.65
CA TYR A 312 18.05 12.99 5.12
C TYR A 312 17.85 14.51 5.21
N VAL A 313 17.26 15.11 4.17
CA VAL A 313 17.08 16.56 4.03
C VAL A 313 15.61 16.94 4.18
N GLY A 314 15.31 17.88 5.08
CA GLY A 314 13.96 18.42 5.27
C GLY A 314 13.16 17.74 6.39
N ASN A 315 11.88 18.11 6.52
CA ASN A 315 11.00 17.63 7.58
C ASN A 315 10.19 16.40 7.13
N PRO A 316 10.45 15.19 7.67
CA PRO A 316 9.70 14.00 7.29
C PRO A 316 8.22 14.06 7.71
N LEU A 317 7.86 14.95 8.65
CA LEU A 317 6.48 15.10 9.10
C LEU A 317 5.54 15.55 7.97
N THR A 318 6.04 16.34 7.03
CA THR A 318 5.31 16.83 5.83
C THR A 318 4.94 15.67 4.93
N VAL A 319 5.91 14.79 4.68
CA VAL A 319 5.71 13.56 3.90
C VAL A 319 4.73 12.63 4.62
N TYR A 320 4.93 12.41 5.92
CA TYR A 320 4.03 11.60 6.74
C TYR A 320 2.60 12.16 6.72
N HIS A 321 2.41 13.47 6.84
CA HIS A 321 1.07 14.08 6.81
C HIS A 321 0.34 13.80 5.49
N ASN A 322 1.03 13.96 4.36
CA ASN A 322 0.49 13.70 3.03
C ASN A 322 0.11 12.23 2.82
N PHE A 323 0.96 11.30 3.27
CA PHE A 323 0.70 9.87 3.18
C PHE A 323 -0.08 9.28 4.38
N SER A 324 -0.49 10.08 5.36
CA SER A 324 -1.14 9.51 6.55
C SER A 324 -2.49 8.86 6.21
N VAL A 325 -2.82 7.79 6.94
CA VAL A 325 -4.16 7.19 6.90
C VAL A 325 -5.28 8.21 7.19
N TYR A 326 -4.99 9.24 8.00
CA TYR A 326 -5.95 10.30 8.32
C TYR A 326 -6.26 11.20 7.11
N ASN A 327 -5.23 11.61 6.38
CA ASN A 327 -5.39 12.41 5.16
C ASN A 327 -6.09 11.59 4.05
N TRP A 328 -5.68 10.33 3.91
CA TRP A 328 -6.33 9.38 3.00
C TRP A 328 -7.81 9.20 3.33
N LEU A 329 -8.15 8.94 4.61
CA LEU A 329 -9.54 8.83 5.07
C LEU A 329 -10.34 10.11 4.83
N GLY A 330 -9.75 11.27 5.10
CA GLY A 330 -10.39 12.56 4.85
C GLY A 330 -10.71 12.78 3.37
N THR A 331 -9.80 12.39 2.49
CA THR A 331 -10.00 12.47 1.04
C THR A 331 -11.10 11.52 0.58
N VAL A 332 -11.01 10.23 0.91
CA VAL A 332 -12.01 9.24 0.46
C VAL A 332 -13.40 9.52 1.02
N LEU A 333 -13.53 9.91 2.29
CA LEU A 333 -14.83 10.20 2.90
C LEU A 333 -15.40 11.55 2.46
N SER A 334 -14.58 12.53 2.11
CA SER A 334 -15.11 13.77 1.53
C SER A 334 -15.62 13.56 0.10
N GLY A 335 -14.99 12.66 -0.68
CA GLY A 335 -15.21 12.52 -2.12
C GLY A 335 -14.51 13.62 -2.93
N SER A 336 -13.48 14.24 -2.37
CA SER A 336 -12.74 15.33 -3.02
C SER A 336 -11.50 14.80 -3.76
N PRO A 337 -11.01 15.49 -4.79
CA PRO A 337 -9.70 15.20 -5.39
C PRO A 337 -8.58 15.31 -4.35
N TYR A 338 -7.55 14.47 -4.49
CA TYR A 338 -6.36 14.54 -3.63
C TYR A 338 -5.62 15.86 -3.85
N ALA A 339 -5.41 16.61 -2.76
CA ALA A 339 -4.61 17.82 -2.76
C ALA A 339 -3.48 17.65 -1.73
N PRO A 340 -2.20 17.67 -2.17
CA PRO A 340 -1.10 17.62 -1.24
C PRO A 340 -1.08 18.82 -0.28
N VAL A 341 -0.68 18.56 0.95
CA VAL A 341 -0.44 19.58 1.97
C VAL A 341 1.03 20.02 1.86
N SER A 342 1.27 21.32 1.68
CA SER A 342 2.60 21.89 1.77
C SER A 342 2.94 22.27 3.23
N ASP A 343 4.23 22.49 3.48
CA ASP A 343 4.72 23.07 4.74
C ASP A 343 4.13 24.45 5.07
#